data_AF-A0AA48LXP6-F1
#
_entry.id   AF-A0AA48LXP6-F1
#
_cell.length_a   1.000
_cell.length_b   1.000
_cell.length_c   1.000
_cell.angle_alpha   90.00
_cell.angle_beta   90.00
_cell.angle_gamma   90.00
#
_symmetry.space_group_name_H-M   'P 1'
#
loop_
_entity.id
_entity.type
_entity.pdbx_description
1 polymer ?
#
loop_
_entity_poly.entity_id
_entity_poly.type
_entity_poly.pdbx_seq_one_letter_code
_entity_poly.pdbx_strand_id
1 'polypeptide(L)' 'MRDELLNETLFLGLDHACEKLAAWVNDYNHLRPHSALAYQTPAAFAANLSTTCDRRKRCFQATSLRATGCA' A
#
# COMPACT_ATOMS: atom_id res chain seq x y z
N MET A 1 8.64 0.28 16.80
CA MET A 1 8.33 -0.53 15.59
C MET A 1 9.58 -0.84 14.74
N ARG A 2 10.49 0.12 14.55
CA ARG A 2 11.87 -0.17 14.09
C ARG A 2 12.70 -0.88 15.16
N ASP A 3 12.33 -0.69 16.42
CA ASP A 3 13.09 -1.12 17.58
C ASP A 3 13.12 -2.64 17.72
N GLU A 4 12.06 -3.37 17.31
CA GLU A 4 12.06 -4.86 17.33
C GLU A 4 13.09 -5.45 16.35
N LEU A 5 13.22 -4.90 15.15
CA LEU A 5 14.17 -5.37 14.14
C LEU A 5 15.62 -5.06 14.54
N LEU A 6 15.87 -3.83 15.00
CA LEU A 6 17.20 -3.36 15.38
C LEU A 6 17.73 -4.00 16.67
N ASN A 7 16.85 -4.47 17.56
CA ASN A 7 17.24 -5.01 18.86
C ASN A 7 17.53 -6.53 18.82
N GLU A 8 17.13 -7.24 17.76
CA GLU A 8 17.35 -8.69 17.62
C GLU A 8 18.36 -9.09 16.54
N THR A 9 18.68 -8.21 15.58
CA THR A 9 19.65 -8.54 14.52
C THR A 9 20.98 -7.82 14.70
N LEU A 10 22.00 -8.57 15.12
CA LEU A 10 23.39 -8.17 14.91
C LEU A 10 23.65 -8.19 13.39
N PHE A 11 23.70 -7.01 12.79
CA PHE A 11 24.00 -6.89 11.37
C PHE A 11 25.47 -7.27 11.12
N LEU A 12 25.65 -8.39 10.41
CA LEU A 12 26.97 -8.88 9.98
C LEU A 12 27.60 -8.00 8.88
N GLY A 13 26.81 -7.13 8.26
CA GLY A 13 27.21 -6.23 7.18
C GLY A 13 25.99 -5.54 6.53
N LEU A 14 26.24 -4.63 5.59
CA LEU A 14 25.21 -3.83 4.91
C LEU A 14 24.27 -4.72 4.08
N ASP A 15 24.81 -5.73 3.39
CA ASP A 15 24.02 -6.64 2.55
C ASP A 15 23.00 -7.43 3.38
N HIS A 16 23.42 -7.97 4.52
CA HIS A 16 22.53 -8.67 5.45
C HIS A 16 21.46 -7.74 6.02
N ALA A 17 21.79 -6.45 6.26
CA ALA A 17 20.81 -5.46 6.68
C ALA A 17 19.76 -5.19 5.60
N CYS A 18 20.19 -5.06 4.33
CA CYS A 18 19.29 -4.89 3.20
C CYS A 18 18.34 -6.09 3.01
N GLU A 19 18.84 -7.32 3.16
CA GLU A 19 18.02 -8.54 3.08
C GLU A 19 16.96 -8.57 4.20
N LYS A 20 17.38 -8.30 5.44
CA LYS A 20 16.47 -8.27 6.59
C LYS A 20 15.42 -7.17 6.46
N LEU A 21 15.83 -5.99 5.98
CA LEU A 21 14.90 -4.90 5.70
C LEU A 21 13.91 -5.27 4.59
N ALA A 22 14.35 -5.88 3.50
CA ALA A 22 13.47 -6.30 2.42
C ALA A 22 12.42 -7.31 2.92
N ALA A 23 12.84 -8.30 3.70
CA ALA A 23 11.93 -9.27 4.32
C ALA A 23 10.94 -8.59 5.28
N TRP A 24 11.41 -7.66 6.10
CA TRP A 24 10.58 -6.94 7.06
C TRP A 24 9.56 -6.01 6.38
N VAL A 25 9.96 -5.30 5.34
CA VAL A 25 9.06 -4.46 4.53
C VAL A 25 7.94 -5.31 3.93
N ASN A 26 8.27 -6.51 3.43
CA ASN A 26 7.26 -7.43 2.91
C ASN A 26 6.27 -7.89 3.99
N ASP A 27 6.76 -8.32 5.16
CA ASP A 27 5.91 -8.74 6.29
C ASP A 27 4.97 -7.61 6.75
N TYR A 28 5.52 -6.40 6.91
CA TYR A 28 4.74 -5.23 7.34
C TYR A 28 3.64 -4.84 6.35
N ASN A 29 3.98 -4.81 5.06
CA ASN A 29 3.05 -4.34 4.02
C ASN A 29 1.98 -5.36 3.67
N HIS A 30 2.26 -6.66 3.81
CA HIS A 30 1.41 -7.73 3.28
C HIS A 30 0.81 -8.65 4.34
N LEU A 31 1.45 -8.82 5.49
CA LEU A 31 1.07 -9.87 6.45
C LEU A 31 0.51 -9.30 7.75
N ARG A 32 0.92 -8.10 8.17
CA ARG A 32 0.46 -7.49 9.41
C ARG A 32 -0.76 -6.58 9.22
N PRO A 33 -1.93 -6.92 9.78
CA PRO A 33 -3.08 -6.03 9.85
C PRO A 33 -2.86 -4.93 10.90
N HIS A 34 -3.11 -3.68 10.54
CA HIS A 34 -2.92 -2.53 11.43
C HIS A 34 -4.25 -1.94 11.89
N SER A 35 -4.41 -1.71 13.19
CA SER A 35 -5.63 -1.14 13.77
C SER A 35 -5.99 0.24 13.20
N ALA A 36 -4.97 1.06 12.88
CA ALA A 36 -5.15 2.36 12.22
C ALA A 36 -5.74 2.25 10.80
N LEU A 37 -5.60 1.09 10.15
CA LEU A 37 -6.17 0.78 8.83
C LEU A 37 -7.40 -0.14 8.96
N ALA A 38 -8.13 -0.06 10.07
CA ALA A 38 -9.26 -0.92 10.37
C ALA A 38 -8.91 -2.42 10.31
N TYR A 39 -7.73 -2.78 10.80
CA TYR A 39 -7.17 -4.14 10.74
C TYR A 39 -6.94 -4.68 9.33
N GLN A 40 -6.70 -3.79 8.36
CA GLN A 40 -6.23 -4.18 7.03
C GLN A 40 -4.71 -4.06 6.94
N THR A 41 -4.13 -4.81 6.01
CA THR A 41 -2.72 -4.65 5.65
C THR A 41 -2.55 -3.39 4.80
N PRO A 42 -1.38 -2.73 4.84
CA PRO A 42 -1.15 -1.52 4.06
C PRO A 42 -1.37 -1.74 2.55
N ALA A 43 -0.99 -2.91 2.02
CA ALA A 43 -1.22 -3.26 0.62
C ALA A 43 -2.72 -3.38 0.28
N ALA A 44 -3.51 -4.01 1.15
CA ALA A 44 -4.96 -4.13 0.95
C ALA A 44 -5.65 -2.75 1.00
N PHE A 45 -5.23 -1.89 1.93
CA PHE A 45 -5.72 -0.53 2.02
C PHE A 45 -5.37 0.30 0.78
N ALA A 46 -4.14 0.21 0.27
CA ALA A 46 -3.71 0.90 -0.95
C ALA A 46 -4.51 0.46 -2.19
N ALA A 47 -4.84 -0.84 -2.31
CA ALA A 47 -5.71 -1.35 -3.37
C ALA A 47 -7.15 -0.77 -3.30
N ASN A 48 -7.67 -0.54 -2.09
CA ASN A 48 -8.96 0.11 -1.90
C ASN A 48 -8.93 1.62 -2.27
N LEU A 49 -7.79 2.29 -2.10
CA LEU A 49 -7.62 3.68 -2.52
C LEU A 49 -7.53 3.82 -4.05
N SER A 50 -6.85 2.90 -4.74
CA SER A 50 -6.73 2.95 -6.21
C SER A 50 -8.09 2.80 -6.90
N THR A 51 -8.93 1.87 -6.42
CA THR A 51 -10.30 1.69 -6.93
C THR A 51 -11.19 2.92 -6.72
N THR A 52 -11.01 3.63 -5.59
CA THR A 52 -11.72 4.88 -5.32
C THR A 52 -11.26 6.01 -6.24
N CYS A 53 -9.95 6.11 -6.50
CA CYS A 53 -9.38 7.10 -7.41
C CYS A 53 -9.83 6.83 -8.86
N ASP A 54 -9.89 5.57 -9.29
CA ASP A 54 -10.41 5.17 -10.60
C ASP A 54 -11.91 5.44 -10.74
N ARG A 55 -12.70 5.22 -9.68
CA ARG A 55 -14.12 5.63 -9.67
C ARG A 55 -14.25 7.13 -9.87
N ARG A 56 -13.41 7.92 -9.21
CA ARG A 56 -13.40 9.38 -9.32
C ARG A 56 -13.01 9.84 -10.74
N LYS A 57 -12.01 9.21 -11.36
CA LYS A 57 -11.61 9.49 -12.75
C LYS A 57 -12.69 9.07 -13.76
N ARG A 58 -13.34 7.93 -13.56
CA ARG A 58 -14.45 7.46 -14.42
C ARG A 58 -15.68 8.35 -14.31
N CYS A 59 -16.05 8.80 -13.11
CA CYS A 59 -17.14 9.78 -12.95
C CYS A 59 -16.85 11.09 -13.68
N PHE A 60 -15.61 11.58 -13.62
CA PHE A 60 -15.19 12.77 -14.35
C PHE A 60 -15.31 12.58 -15.88
N GLN A 61 -14.86 11.43 -16.41
CA GLN A 61 -15.00 11.12 -17.84
C GLN A 61 -16.46 10.88 -18.27
N ALA A 62 -17.28 10.21 -17.46
CA ALA A 62 -18.70 9.96 -17.75
C ALA A 62 -19.55 11.23 -17.78
N THR A 63 -19.11 12.28 -17.07
CA THR A 63 -19.76 13.61 -17.12
C THR A 63 -19.39 14.37 -18.40
N SER A 64 -18.22 14.09 -18.99
CA SER A 64 -17.78 14.66 -20.27
C SER A 64 -18.46 14.02 -21.49
N LEU A 65 -18.76 12.71 -21.45
CA LEU A 65 -19.36 11.98 -22.57
C LEU A 65 -20.88 12.17 -22.79
N ARG A 66 -21.57 12.98 -21.97
CA ARG A 66 -22.99 13.34 -22.22
C ARG A 66 -23.19 14.55 -23.15
N ALA A 67 -22.12 15.10 -23.73
CA ALA A 67 -22.15 16.27 -24.62
C ALA A 67 -22.04 15.95 -26.14
N THR A 68 -22.09 14.67 -26.53
CA THR A 68 -22.28 14.24 -27.94
C THR A 68 -23.49 13.33 -27.91
N GLY A 69 -24.71 13.81 -28.13
CA GLY A 69 -25.13 14.57 -29.29
C GLY A 69 -26.19 13.73 -29.96
N CYS A 70 -27.42 13.84 -29.46
CA CYS A 70 -28.63 13.39 -30.11
C CYS A 70 -28.73 14.16 -31.44
N ALA A 71 -28.75 13.44 -32.57
CA ALA A 71 -29.10 13.96 -33.89
C ALA A 71 -30.00 12.92 -34.56
#